data_AF-U2FRK4-F1
#
_entry.id   AF-U2FRK4-F1
#
_cell.length_a   1.000
_cell.length_b   1.000
_cell.length_c   1.000
_cell.angle_alpha   90.00
_cell.angle_beta   90.00
_cell.angle_gamma   90.00
#
_symmetry.space_group_name_H-M   'P 1'
#
loop_
_entity.id
_entity.type
_entity.pdbx_description
1 polymer ?
#
loop_
_entity_poly.entity_id
_entity_poly.type
_entity_poly.pdbx_seq_one_letter_code
_entity_poly.pdbx_strand_id
1 'polypeptide(L)'
;MKRLFSLSFLMLFIVTLVGCSDTTQNSNKFTLPDLTNQTQGEVDTTLQGAPITIIYKEVRDETKNDGTFIEYGDDLKPNDIIEYGSVIYVYFAKEEMTTSDSTVELPSLDGKSLNEIVTIMNKYNFIIQFNYIESDTVDDHMFISYGEQLVAGSKMHKNATLTINLSKYLPSNEVNLPNLTGKEKMDIELLFHPLDLNVVFTDVEDNRYDTGKFIRYASYHVGDAVEKGTTIEVVIANNGSDYFAPIEIEYDGPRLDSIYLNVDPINPRGGFFEAPLTQCVDGDTAKFDYPDYIDVELNYPGQSVRFLNMDTQETYTGGEEEWGKPGSNYTCDQLQSAESIIIQTDPDDNLTGNHGRLLSWIWIVPEGTELKSGEADHTIDQYELLNYKIMQQGLAEVKYLFGAGQITNDGKTYTEWMYQAENYAKENDLGQWSDLLDPYWDYNKDEPLF
;
A
#
# COMPACT_ATOMS: atom_id res chain seq x y z
N MET A 1 -16.18 22.53 73.70
CA MET A 1 -17.28 23.50 73.53
C MET A 1 -17.63 23.50 72.04
N LYS A 2 -18.72 22.85 71.61
CA LYS A 2 -20.09 23.39 71.50
C LYS A 2 -20.11 24.68 70.65
N ARG A 3 -20.49 24.58 69.36
CA ARG A 3 -21.76 25.06 68.74
C ARG A 3 -21.39 26.09 67.64
N LEU A 4 -22.10 26.37 66.54
CA LEU A 4 -23.37 25.93 65.96
C LEU A 4 -23.38 26.38 64.48
N PHE A 5 -24.09 25.62 63.65
CA PHE A 5 -24.86 26.01 62.45
C PHE A 5 -24.89 27.47 61.96
N SER A 6 -24.77 27.66 60.64
CA SER A 6 -25.77 28.42 59.89
C SER A 6 -25.96 27.84 58.49
N LEU A 7 -27.23 27.62 58.17
CA LEU A 7 -27.82 27.02 56.99
C LEU A 7 -28.58 28.15 56.25
N SER A 8 -28.39 28.30 54.94
CA SER A 8 -29.26 29.06 54.01
C SER A 8 -28.80 28.68 52.59
N PHE A 9 -29.40 27.69 51.92
CA PHE A 9 -30.66 27.65 51.15
C PHE A 9 -30.57 28.31 49.75
N LEU A 10 -30.92 27.50 48.73
CA LEU A 10 -31.25 27.84 47.33
C LEU A 10 -30.05 28.19 46.43
N MET A 11 -29.84 27.59 45.26
CA MET A 11 -30.82 27.35 44.21
C MET A 11 -30.45 26.15 43.32
N LEU A 12 -31.47 25.34 43.04
CA LEU A 12 -31.51 24.21 42.12
C LEU A 12 -31.22 24.68 40.68
N PHE A 13 -30.18 24.13 40.05
CA PHE A 13 -30.10 24.05 38.59
C PHE A 13 -29.76 22.60 38.22
N ILE A 14 -30.81 21.86 37.88
CA ILE A 14 -30.75 20.56 37.24
C ILE A 14 -30.35 20.83 35.79
N VAL A 15 -29.13 20.44 35.43
CA VAL A 15 -28.77 20.15 34.04
C VAL A 15 -28.26 18.73 34.02
N THR A 16 -29.17 17.81 33.75
CA THR A 16 -28.85 16.45 33.32
C THR A 16 -28.20 16.54 31.95
N LEU A 17 -26.87 16.57 31.90
CA LEU A 17 -26.13 16.19 30.70
C LEU A 17 -26.02 14.67 30.70
N VAL A 18 -27.08 14.05 30.17
CA VAL A 18 -27.04 12.71 29.61
C VAL A 18 -26.09 12.80 28.41
N GLY A 19 -24.82 12.51 28.64
CA GLY A 19 -23.87 12.17 27.59
C GLY A 19 -23.91 10.66 27.36
N CYS A 20 -25.05 10.12 26.92
CA CYS A 20 -25.01 8.87 26.17
C CYS A 20 -24.51 9.26 24.78
N SER A 21 -23.34 8.72 24.42
CA SER A 21 -22.89 8.68 23.05
C SER A 21 -23.95 7.93 22.24
N ASP A 22 -24.82 8.66 21.54
CA ASP A 22 -25.61 8.11 20.44
C ASP A 22 -24.65 7.83 19.28
N THR A 23 -23.85 6.78 19.42
CA THR A 23 -23.52 5.93 18.28
C THR A 23 -24.84 5.42 17.75
N THR A 24 -25.33 6.04 16.66
CA THR A 24 -26.35 5.47 15.78
C THR A 24 -25.88 4.10 15.32
N GLN A 25 -26.18 3.07 16.11
CA GLN A 25 -26.34 1.72 15.59
C GLN A 25 -27.45 1.85 14.54
N ASN A 26 -27.10 1.68 13.27
CA ASN A 26 -28.08 1.36 12.24
C ASN A 26 -28.83 0.13 12.74
N SER A 27 -30.00 0.31 13.35
CA SER A 27 -30.77 -0.84 13.78
C SER A 27 -31.32 -1.48 12.50
N ASN A 28 -30.66 -2.53 12.03
CA ASN A 28 -31.10 -3.40 10.93
C ASN A 28 -32.38 -4.14 11.34
N LYS A 29 -33.46 -3.39 11.52
CA LYS A 29 -34.72 -3.85 12.09
C LYS A 29 -35.86 -3.55 11.13
N PHE A 30 -36.70 -4.54 10.91
CA PHE A 30 -37.88 -4.48 10.05
C PHE A 30 -39.14 -4.71 10.89
N THR A 31 -40.17 -3.89 10.67
CA THR A 31 -41.45 -4.02 11.37
C THR A 31 -42.43 -4.79 10.49
N LEU A 32 -42.99 -5.89 11.01
CA LEU A 32 -43.94 -6.71 10.27
C LEU A 32 -45.24 -5.94 9.97
N PRO A 33 -45.69 -5.86 8.71
CA PRO A 33 -46.95 -5.20 8.37
C PRO A 33 -48.16 -6.04 8.81
N ASP A 34 -49.33 -5.41 8.86
CA ASP A 34 -50.60 -6.11 9.00
C ASP A 34 -51.04 -6.68 7.63
N LEU A 35 -51.12 -8.00 7.54
CA LEU A 35 -51.52 -8.73 6.33
C LEU A 35 -52.96 -9.25 6.40
N THR A 36 -53.74 -8.83 7.40
CA THR A 36 -55.10 -9.32 7.63
C THR A 36 -55.96 -9.17 6.36
N ASN A 37 -56.63 -10.27 5.97
CA ASN A 37 -57.47 -10.41 4.78
C ASN A 37 -56.76 -10.31 3.43
N GLN A 38 -55.43 -10.24 3.39
CA GLN A 38 -54.70 -10.25 2.12
C GLN A 38 -54.59 -11.66 1.54
N THR A 39 -54.68 -11.76 0.22
CA THR A 39 -54.32 -12.96 -0.56
C THR A 39 -52.81 -13.08 -0.71
N GLN A 40 -52.30 -14.26 -1.08
CA GLN A 40 -50.85 -14.45 -1.26
C GLN A 40 -50.22 -13.46 -2.24
N GLY A 41 -50.87 -13.14 -3.36
CA GLY A 41 -50.35 -12.17 -4.33
C GLY A 41 -50.34 -10.72 -3.80
N GLU A 42 -51.29 -10.37 -2.92
CA GLU A 42 -51.29 -9.08 -2.23
C GLU A 42 -50.20 -9.02 -1.17
N VAL A 43 -49.96 -10.12 -0.44
CA VAL A 43 -48.85 -10.24 0.50
C VAL A 43 -47.50 -10.13 -0.21
N ASP A 44 -47.32 -10.80 -1.36
CA ASP A 44 -46.12 -10.69 -2.20
C ASP A 44 -45.85 -9.22 -2.58
N THR A 45 -46.90 -8.48 -2.91
CA THR A 45 -46.80 -7.05 -3.24
C THR A 45 -46.46 -6.20 -2.00
N THR A 46 -47.10 -6.47 -0.87
CA THR A 46 -46.88 -5.75 0.39
C THR A 46 -45.46 -5.95 0.92
N LEU A 47 -44.92 -7.16 0.79
CA LEU A 47 -43.58 -7.52 1.28
C LEU A 47 -42.50 -7.42 0.20
N GLN A 48 -42.83 -6.88 -0.97
CA GLN A 48 -41.87 -6.74 -2.06
C GLN A 48 -40.69 -5.86 -1.62
N GLY A 49 -39.47 -6.41 -1.69
CA GLY A 49 -38.26 -5.70 -1.29
C GLY A 49 -38.06 -5.57 0.21
N ALA A 50 -38.91 -6.22 1.04
CA ALA A 50 -38.66 -6.31 2.46
C ALA A 50 -37.31 -7.03 2.72
N PRO A 51 -36.49 -6.55 3.67
CA PRO A 51 -35.17 -7.12 3.97
C PRO A 51 -35.27 -8.38 4.83
N ILE A 52 -36.18 -9.29 4.47
CA ILE A 52 -36.49 -10.55 5.16
C ILE A 52 -36.75 -11.65 4.14
N THR A 53 -36.63 -12.91 4.54
CA THR A 53 -36.88 -14.06 3.67
C THR A 53 -38.20 -14.72 4.07
N ILE A 54 -39.09 -15.00 3.11
CA ILE A 54 -40.46 -15.43 3.40
C ILE A 54 -40.71 -16.86 2.92
N ILE A 55 -41.14 -17.72 3.84
CA ILE A 55 -41.59 -19.09 3.56
C ILE A 55 -43.10 -19.15 3.66
N TYR A 56 -43.75 -19.49 2.56
CA TYR A 56 -45.20 -19.66 2.52
C TYR A 56 -45.61 -21.05 2.99
N LYS A 57 -46.72 -21.09 3.74
CA LYS A 57 -47.34 -22.30 4.26
C LYS A 57 -48.84 -22.21 4.05
N GLU A 58 -49.44 -23.34 3.69
CA GLU A 58 -50.89 -23.47 3.65
C GLU A 58 -51.32 -24.31 4.85
N VAL A 59 -52.39 -23.93 5.54
CA VAL A 59 -53.02 -24.69 6.63
C VAL A 59 -54.52 -24.73 6.43
N ARG A 60 -55.17 -25.83 6.84
CA ARG A 60 -56.62 -25.97 6.70
C ARG A 60 -57.31 -25.03 7.69
N ASP A 61 -58.11 -24.12 7.17
CA ASP A 61 -58.94 -23.19 7.95
C ASP A 61 -60.28 -23.00 7.24
N GLU A 62 -61.35 -23.52 7.84
CA GLU A 62 -62.71 -23.46 7.29
C GLU A 62 -63.41 -22.11 7.58
N THR A 63 -62.77 -21.23 8.35
CA THR A 63 -63.32 -19.92 8.74
C THR A 63 -62.86 -18.78 7.84
N LYS A 64 -61.83 -19.01 7.01
CA LYS A 64 -61.28 -18.05 6.05
C LYS A 64 -61.41 -18.58 4.63
N ASN A 65 -61.51 -17.66 3.66
CA ASN A 65 -61.54 -18.01 2.25
C ASN A 65 -60.19 -18.62 1.84
N ASP A 66 -60.23 -19.59 0.92
CA ASP A 66 -59.04 -20.19 0.32
C ASP A 66 -58.02 -19.13 -0.15
N GLY A 67 -56.75 -19.32 0.19
CA GLY A 67 -55.65 -18.41 -0.17
C GLY A 67 -55.55 -17.12 0.64
N THR A 68 -56.31 -16.98 1.75
CA THR A 68 -56.28 -15.78 2.60
C THR A 68 -55.29 -15.92 3.76
N PHE A 69 -54.54 -14.86 4.07
CA PHE A 69 -53.58 -14.82 5.19
C PHE A 69 -54.24 -15.19 6.54
N ILE A 70 -53.58 -16.07 7.28
CA ILE A 70 -53.95 -16.50 8.62
C ILE A 70 -53.15 -15.73 9.67
N GLU A 71 -51.85 -15.98 9.71
CA GLU A 71 -50.92 -15.47 10.73
C GLU A 71 -49.46 -15.58 10.25
N TYR A 72 -48.57 -14.87 10.95
CA TYR A 72 -47.14 -15.15 10.88
C TYR A 72 -46.81 -16.35 11.79
N GLY A 73 -45.77 -17.11 11.43
CA GLY A 73 -45.25 -18.17 12.30
C GLY A 73 -44.48 -17.65 13.51
N ASP A 74 -44.01 -18.59 14.34
CA ASP A 74 -43.18 -18.32 15.52
C ASP A 74 -43.79 -17.30 16.49
N ASP A 75 -45.12 -17.32 16.62
CA ASP A 75 -45.94 -16.42 17.44
C ASP A 75 -45.79 -14.91 17.10
N LEU A 76 -45.23 -14.59 15.92
CA LEU A 76 -45.05 -13.23 15.44
C LEU A 76 -46.39 -12.57 15.12
N LYS A 77 -46.46 -11.25 15.35
CA LYS A 77 -47.68 -10.44 15.19
C LYS A 77 -47.41 -9.21 14.32
N PRO A 78 -48.46 -8.63 13.71
CA PRO A 78 -48.35 -7.33 13.10
C PRO A 78 -47.74 -6.30 14.08
N ASN A 79 -46.80 -5.51 13.57
CA ASN A 79 -45.98 -4.54 14.30
C ASN A 79 -44.84 -5.10 15.15
N ASP A 80 -44.62 -6.42 15.17
CA ASP A 80 -43.40 -6.96 15.77
C ASP A 80 -42.17 -6.50 14.97
N ILE A 81 -41.07 -6.28 15.68
CA ILE A 81 -39.81 -5.80 15.11
C ILE A 81 -38.81 -6.96 15.06
N ILE A 82 -38.36 -7.30 13.86
CA ILE A 82 -37.43 -8.40 13.58
C ILE A 82 -36.15 -7.89 12.93
N GLU A 83 -35.09 -8.70 12.90
CA GLU A 83 -33.82 -8.32 12.29
C GLU A 83 -33.83 -8.53 10.77
N TYR A 84 -33.05 -7.74 10.03
CA TYR A 84 -32.86 -7.96 8.59
C TYR A 84 -32.26 -9.34 8.32
N GLY A 85 -32.71 -9.98 7.25
CA GLY A 85 -32.33 -11.34 6.88
C GLY A 85 -33.08 -12.45 7.65
N SER A 86 -33.95 -12.09 8.60
CA SER A 86 -34.79 -13.07 9.30
C SER A 86 -35.62 -13.88 8.30
N VAL A 87 -35.71 -15.19 8.53
CA VAL A 87 -36.62 -16.08 7.82
C VAL A 87 -37.96 -16.10 8.56
N ILE A 88 -39.05 -15.76 7.88
CA ILE A 88 -40.40 -15.75 8.46
C ILE A 88 -41.33 -16.73 7.75
N TYR A 89 -42.17 -17.40 8.53
CA TYR A 89 -43.28 -18.20 7.98
C TYR A 89 -44.53 -17.35 7.85
N VAL A 90 -45.24 -17.49 6.74
CA VAL A 90 -46.52 -16.82 6.50
C VAL A 90 -47.54 -17.89 6.11
N TYR A 91 -48.60 -18.02 6.93
CA TYR A 91 -49.62 -19.06 6.79
C TYR A 91 -50.85 -18.52 6.02
N PHE A 92 -51.33 -19.31 5.06
CA PHE A 92 -52.52 -19.05 4.26
C PHE A 92 -53.56 -20.15 4.45
N ALA A 93 -54.83 -19.78 4.42
CA ALA A 93 -55.95 -20.69 4.53
C ALA A 93 -56.08 -21.57 3.28
N LYS A 94 -56.42 -22.84 3.49
CA LYS A 94 -56.72 -23.79 2.42
C LYS A 94 -57.98 -24.60 2.70
N GLU A 95 -58.94 -24.61 1.79
CA GLU A 95 -60.20 -25.33 1.98
C GLU A 95 -60.01 -26.87 2.00
N GLU A 96 -59.17 -27.40 1.10
CA GLU A 96 -58.85 -28.82 1.04
C GLU A 96 -57.34 -29.07 1.00
N MET A 97 -56.85 -29.81 2.00
CA MET A 97 -55.47 -30.26 2.04
C MET A 97 -55.28 -31.50 1.17
N THR A 98 -54.32 -31.45 0.23
CA THR A 98 -53.85 -32.67 -0.43
C THR A 98 -53.27 -33.62 0.63
N THR A 99 -53.65 -34.89 0.59
CA THR A 99 -53.26 -35.87 1.61
C THR A 99 -51.74 -35.95 1.81
N SER A 100 -51.32 -36.13 3.07
CA SER A 100 -49.93 -36.26 3.53
C SER A 100 -49.15 -37.42 2.90
N ASP A 101 -49.85 -38.30 2.17
CA ASP A 101 -49.28 -39.52 1.60
C ASP A 101 -48.68 -39.32 0.19
N SER A 102 -48.66 -38.09 -0.32
CA SER A 102 -47.95 -37.78 -1.57
C SER A 102 -46.48 -37.47 -1.29
N THR A 103 -45.59 -38.26 -1.89
CA THR A 103 -44.14 -38.01 -1.88
C THR A 103 -43.74 -37.10 -3.03
N VAL A 104 -42.77 -36.22 -2.82
CA VAL A 104 -42.17 -35.37 -3.86
C VAL A 104 -40.65 -35.58 -3.89
N GLU A 105 -40.05 -35.51 -5.08
CA GLU A 105 -38.60 -35.59 -5.26
C GLU A 105 -37.94 -34.23 -4.95
N LEU A 106 -36.85 -34.25 -4.18
CA LEU A 106 -36.10 -33.05 -3.84
C LEU A 106 -35.41 -32.45 -5.08
N PRO A 107 -35.47 -31.13 -5.31
CA PRO A 107 -34.76 -30.48 -6.40
C PRO A 107 -33.24 -30.47 -6.16
N SER A 108 -32.44 -30.11 -7.17
CA SER A 108 -31.05 -29.67 -6.93
C SER A 108 -31.07 -28.20 -6.50
N LEU A 109 -30.29 -27.89 -5.47
CA LEU A 109 -30.09 -26.54 -4.96
C LEU A 109 -28.63 -26.09 -5.11
N ASP A 110 -27.83 -26.81 -5.90
CA ASP A 110 -26.39 -26.53 -6.03
C ASP A 110 -26.18 -25.10 -6.57
N GLY A 111 -25.32 -24.34 -5.85
CA GLY A 111 -25.02 -22.95 -6.17
C GLY A 111 -26.20 -21.98 -6.01
N LYS A 112 -27.25 -22.35 -5.25
CA LYS A 112 -28.38 -21.46 -4.95
C LYS A 112 -28.13 -20.72 -3.63
N SER A 113 -28.49 -19.44 -3.61
CA SER A 113 -28.56 -18.61 -2.41
C SER A 113 -29.82 -18.92 -1.58
N LEU A 114 -29.85 -18.53 -0.30
CA LEU A 114 -31.02 -18.67 0.58
C LEU A 114 -32.33 -18.19 -0.08
N ASN A 115 -32.32 -17.03 -0.74
CA ASN A 115 -33.53 -16.48 -1.38
C ASN A 115 -34.00 -17.34 -2.57
N GLU A 116 -33.08 -17.83 -3.38
CA GLU A 116 -33.40 -18.73 -4.50
C GLU A 116 -33.89 -20.09 -3.98
N ILE A 117 -33.25 -20.62 -2.94
CA ILE A 117 -33.66 -21.86 -2.26
C ILE A 117 -35.11 -21.70 -1.79
N VAL A 118 -35.43 -20.64 -1.05
CA VAL A 118 -36.79 -20.43 -0.54
C VAL A 118 -37.81 -20.29 -1.68
N THR A 119 -37.47 -19.58 -2.75
CA THR A 119 -38.33 -19.45 -3.93
C THR A 119 -38.62 -20.81 -4.59
N ILE A 120 -37.60 -21.66 -4.71
CA ILE A 120 -37.75 -23.02 -5.24
C ILE A 120 -38.59 -23.86 -4.28
N MET A 121 -38.24 -23.85 -3.00
CA MET A 121 -38.80 -24.73 -1.98
C MET A 121 -40.21 -24.34 -1.54
N ASN A 122 -40.66 -23.09 -1.72
CA ASN A 122 -42.05 -22.68 -1.49
C ASN A 122 -43.05 -23.41 -2.40
N LYS A 123 -42.59 -24.00 -3.52
CA LYS A 123 -43.41 -24.87 -4.39
C LYS A 123 -43.62 -26.26 -3.78
N TYR A 124 -42.85 -26.60 -2.76
CA TYR A 124 -42.84 -27.89 -2.09
C TYR A 124 -43.34 -27.68 -0.67
N ASN A 125 -44.43 -28.34 -0.30
CA ASN A 125 -45.07 -28.11 1.00
C ASN A 125 -44.30 -28.77 2.18
N PHE A 126 -43.00 -28.53 2.31
CA PHE A 126 -42.16 -29.04 3.41
C PHE A 126 -42.09 -28.03 4.56
N ILE A 127 -41.79 -28.51 5.77
CA ILE A 127 -41.38 -27.66 6.89
C ILE A 127 -39.86 -27.52 6.81
N ILE A 128 -39.36 -26.35 6.42
CA ILE A 128 -37.92 -26.18 6.16
C ILE A 128 -37.21 -25.82 7.47
N GLN A 129 -36.02 -26.34 7.71
CA GLN A 129 -35.14 -25.86 8.79
C GLN A 129 -33.79 -25.53 8.20
N PHE A 130 -33.25 -24.35 8.50
CA PHE A 130 -31.90 -23.98 8.07
C PHE A 130 -30.90 -24.27 9.18
N ASN A 131 -29.78 -24.89 8.80
CA ASN A 131 -28.63 -25.09 9.64
C ASN A 131 -27.40 -24.46 8.97
N TYR A 132 -26.59 -23.73 9.72
CA TYR A 132 -25.45 -22.99 9.16
C TYR A 132 -24.15 -23.73 9.45
N ILE A 133 -23.39 -24.04 8.41
CA ILE A 133 -22.10 -24.73 8.48
C ILE A 133 -21.00 -23.76 8.06
N GLU A 134 -19.97 -23.65 8.88
CA GLU A 134 -18.82 -22.78 8.61
C GLU A 134 -18.09 -23.21 7.32
N SER A 135 -17.74 -22.24 6.49
CA SER A 135 -16.98 -22.45 5.27
C SER A 135 -16.06 -21.25 5.00
N ASP A 136 -14.84 -21.53 4.57
CA ASP A 136 -13.82 -20.54 4.17
C ASP A 136 -13.75 -20.33 2.65
N THR A 137 -14.57 -21.06 1.90
CA THR A 137 -14.50 -21.17 0.43
C THR A 137 -15.84 -20.97 -0.26
N VAL A 138 -16.95 -21.02 0.49
CA VAL A 138 -18.30 -20.82 -0.01
C VAL A 138 -18.86 -19.53 0.58
N ASP A 139 -19.28 -18.61 -0.29
CA ASP A 139 -19.95 -17.36 0.09
C ASP A 139 -21.10 -17.61 1.07
N ASP A 140 -21.40 -16.63 1.91
CA ASP A 140 -22.39 -16.74 2.97
C ASP A 140 -23.80 -17.05 2.43
N HIS A 141 -24.59 -17.84 3.18
CA HIS A 141 -25.98 -18.18 2.84
C HIS A 141 -26.20 -18.99 1.54
N MET A 142 -25.22 -19.77 1.11
CA MET A 142 -25.29 -20.64 -0.06
C MET A 142 -25.60 -22.09 0.32
N PHE A 143 -26.29 -22.83 -0.54
CA PHE A 143 -26.56 -24.25 -0.33
C PHE A 143 -25.27 -25.08 -0.21
N ILE A 144 -25.17 -25.87 0.85
CA ILE A 144 -24.11 -26.89 1.02
C ILE A 144 -24.68 -28.29 0.79
N SER A 145 -25.79 -28.63 1.46
CA SER A 145 -26.39 -29.96 1.37
C SER A 145 -27.79 -30.01 1.99
N TYR A 146 -28.53 -31.08 1.70
CA TYR A 146 -29.66 -31.46 2.53
C TYR A 146 -29.19 -32.19 3.79
N GLY A 147 -29.97 -32.11 4.86
CA GLY A 147 -29.76 -32.88 6.08
C GLY A 147 -29.97 -34.39 5.87
N GLU A 148 -29.63 -35.18 6.89
CA GLU A 148 -29.89 -36.63 6.95
C GLU A 148 -29.37 -37.43 5.73
N GLN A 149 -28.28 -36.98 5.10
CA GLN A 149 -27.68 -37.60 3.89
C GLN A 149 -28.62 -37.65 2.67
N LEU A 150 -29.67 -36.81 2.66
CA LEU A 150 -30.54 -36.66 1.51
C LEU A 150 -29.78 -35.98 0.35
N VAL A 151 -30.16 -36.34 -0.87
CA VAL A 151 -29.61 -35.77 -2.11
C VAL A 151 -30.73 -35.36 -3.06
N ALA A 152 -30.41 -34.55 -4.07
CA ALA A 152 -31.35 -34.24 -5.15
C ALA A 152 -31.94 -35.54 -5.75
N GLY A 153 -33.25 -35.56 -5.96
CA GLY A 153 -34.00 -36.76 -6.39
C GLY A 153 -34.49 -37.67 -5.26
N SER A 154 -34.09 -37.43 -4.01
CA SER A 154 -34.65 -38.19 -2.86
C SER A 154 -36.15 -37.93 -2.73
N LYS A 155 -36.94 -38.98 -2.43
CA LYS A 155 -38.39 -38.86 -2.23
C LYS A 155 -38.71 -38.58 -0.78
N MET A 156 -39.52 -37.55 -0.53
CA MET A 156 -39.95 -37.16 0.81
C MET A 156 -41.45 -36.87 0.84
N HIS A 157 -42.12 -37.22 1.93
CA HIS A 157 -43.53 -36.89 2.13
C HIS A 157 -43.74 -35.39 2.26
N LYS A 158 -44.81 -34.86 1.65
CA LYS A 158 -45.24 -33.49 1.93
C LYS A 158 -45.50 -33.29 3.42
N ASN A 159 -45.27 -32.08 3.91
CA ASN A 159 -45.35 -31.66 5.31
C ASN A 159 -44.27 -32.25 6.24
N ALA A 160 -43.36 -33.10 5.73
CA ALA A 160 -42.19 -33.52 6.49
C ALA A 160 -41.24 -32.34 6.74
N THR A 161 -40.46 -32.45 7.81
CA THR A 161 -39.38 -31.51 8.11
C THR A 161 -38.17 -31.82 7.24
N LEU A 162 -37.64 -30.80 6.57
CA LEU A 162 -36.44 -30.89 5.73
C LEU A 162 -35.40 -29.90 6.24
N THR A 163 -34.27 -30.40 6.71
CA THR A 163 -33.11 -29.56 7.03
C THR A 163 -32.32 -29.25 5.77
N ILE A 164 -31.97 -27.98 5.58
CA ILE A 164 -31.10 -27.49 4.52
C ILE A 164 -29.88 -26.85 5.19
N ASN A 165 -28.70 -27.36 4.87
CA ASN A 165 -27.44 -26.81 5.36
C ASN A 165 -26.98 -25.68 4.43
N LEU A 166 -26.77 -24.50 5.01
CA LEU A 166 -26.26 -23.31 4.34
C LEU A 166 -24.84 -22.99 4.82
N SER A 167 -24.03 -22.35 3.98
CA SER A 167 -22.74 -21.82 4.38
C SER A 167 -22.87 -20.63 5.33
N LYS A 168 -21.97 -20.59 6.31
CA LYS A 168 -21.61 -19.40 7.06
C LYS A 168 -20.17 -19.05 6.70
N TYR A 169 -19.98 -17.99 5.92
CA TYR A 169 -18.63 -17.65 5.45
C TYR A 169 -17.76 -17.19 6.63
N LEU A 170 -16.69 -17.92 6.88
CA LEU A 170 -15.70 -17.69 7.92
C LEU A 170 -14.32 -17.85 7.27
N PRO A 171 -13.71 -16.76 6.80
CA PRO A 171 -12.42 -16.84 6.14
C PRO A 171 -11.38 -17.41 7.10
N SER A 172 -10.62 -18.39 6.63
CA SER A 172 -9.53 -18.96 7.41
C SER A 172 -8.53 -17.86 7.81
N ASN A 173 -8.10 -17.93 9.08
CA ASN A 173 -7.02 -17.07 9.60
C ASN A 173 -5.64 -17.64 9.27
N GLU A 174 -5.55 -18.79 8.63
CA GLU A 174 -4.31 -19.44 8.24
C GLU A 174 -4.08 -19.36 6.73
N VAL A 175 -2.82 -19.29 6.33
CA VAL A 175 -2.35 -19.35 4.94
C VAL A 175 -1.19 -20.34 4.84
N ASN A 176 -1.08 -21.03 3.70
CA ASN A 176 0.01 -21.96 3.45
C ASN A 176 1.19 -21.22 2.81
N LEU A 177 2.41 -21.48 3.30
CA LEU A 177 3.62 -20.87 2.76
C LEU A 177 3.90 -21.35 1.32
N PRO A 178 4.08 -20.44 0.35
CA PRO A 178 4.27 -20.80 -1.05
C PRO A 178 5.67 -21.36 -1.34
N ASN A 179 5.86 -21.94 -2.52
CA ASN A 179 7.20 -22.27 -2.99
C ASN A 179 7.88 -21.02 -3.55
N LEU A 180 9.00 -20.62 -2.94
CA LEU A 180 9.76 -19.43 -3.32
C LEU A 180 11.01 -19.72 -4.17
N THR A 181 11.22 -20.97 -4.61
CA THR A 181 12.41 -21.36 -5.40
C THR A 181 12.62 -20.43 -6.60
N GLY A 182 13.82 -19.85 -6.69
CA GLY A 182 14.23 -18.97 -7.79
C GLY A 182 13.74 -17.52 -7.71
N LYS A 183 12.99 -17.16 -6.67
CA LYS A 183 12.44 -15.81 -6.48
C LYS A 183 13.42 -14.89 -5.77
N GLU A 184 13.29 -13.59 -6.05
CA GLU A 184 14.04 -12.50 -5.45
C GLU A 184 13.20 -11.77 -4.38
N LYS A 185 13.83 -10.90 -3.58
CA LYS A 185 13.17 -10.19 -2.45
C LYS A 185 11.84 -9.54 -2.85
N MET A 186 11.83 -8.77 -3.94
CA MET A 186 10.63 -8.09 -4.44
C MET A 186 9.53 -9.07 -4.86
N ASP A 187 9.87 -10.17 -5.56
CA ASP A 187 8.90 -11.21 -5.94
C ASP A 187 8.27 -11.89 -4.71
N ILE A 188 9.06 -12.07 -3.66
CA ILE A 188 8.64 -12.70 -2.41
C ILE A 188 7.68 -11.78 -1.66
N GLU A 189 8.01 -10.49 -1.55
CA GLU A 189 7.14 -9.47 -0.95
C GLU A 189 5.79 -9.39 -1.68
N LEU A 190 5.81 -9.35 -3.02
CA LEU A 190 4.59 -9.33 -3.84
C LEU A 190 3.71 -10.58 -3.64
N LEU A 191 4.33 -11.74 -3.40
CA LEU A 191 3.58 -12.97 -3.10
C LEU A 191 3.02 -13.00 -1.69
N PHE A 192 3.70 -12.37 -0.73
CA PHE A 192 3.34 -12.41 0.68
C PHE A 192 2.26 -11.38 1.02
N HIS A 193 2.25 -10.25 0.32
CA HIS A 193 1.24 -9.20 0.49
C HIS A 193 -0.22 -9.71 0.41
N PRO A 194 -0.68 -10.43 -0.63
CA PRO A 194 -2.05 -10.95 -0.67
C PRO A 194 -2.33 -12.07 0.34
N LEU A 195 -1.30 -12.67 0.93
CA LEU A 195 -1.42 -13.69 1.97
C LEU A 195 -1.50 -13.08 3.38
N ASP A 196 -1.39 -11.74 3.49
CA ASP A 196 -1.32 -11.02 4.76
C ASP A 196 -0.17 -11.55 5.65
N LEU A 197 1.03 -11.71 5.06
CA LEU A 197 2.24 -12.14 5.77
C LEU A 197 3.28 -11.02 5.77
N ASN A 198 3.98 -10.87 6.89
CA ASN A 198 5.15 -10.01 6.99
C ASN A 198 6.40 -10.81 6.63
N VAL A 199 7.38 -10.20 5.95
CA VAL A 199 8.63 -10.87 5.58
C VAL A 199 9.84 -10.10 6.10
N VAL A 200 10.84 -10.83 6.59
CA VAL A 200 12.18 -10.31 6.89
C VAL A 200 13.22 -11.18 6.20
N PHE A 201 14.30 -10.57 5.74
CA PHE A 201 15.34 -11.27 4.97
C PHE A 201 16.62 -11.41 5.77
N THR A 202 17.22 -12.60 5.70
CA THR A 202 18.55 -12.90 6.22
C THR A 202 19.44 -13.32 5.06
N ASP A 203 20.49 -12.56 4.82
CA ASP A 203 21.44 -12.81 3.74
C ASP A 203 22.54 -13.80 4.20
N VAL A 204 22.85 -14.79 3.36
CA VAL A 204 23.92 -15.78 3.63
C VAL A 204 24.72 -16.09 2.36
N GLU A 205 26.02 -16.31 2.54
CA GLU A 205 26.90 -16.76 1.46
C GLU A 205 26.62 -18.24 1.13
N ASP A 206 26.17 -18.51 -0.09
CA ASP A 206 25.90 -19.85 -0.62
C ASP A 206 26.04 -19.89 -2.16
N ASN A 207 27.25 -20.23 -2.63
CA ASN A 207 27.62 -20.30 -4.05
C ASN A 207 26.86 -21.34 -4.89
N ARG A 208 25.88 -22.05 -4.31
CA ARG A 208 24.96 -22.95 -5.04
C ARG A 208 23.77 -22.21 -5.66
N TYR A 209 23.52 -20.97 -5.25
CA TYR A 209 22.40 -20.13 -5.66
C TYR A 209 22.93 -18.78 -6.17
N ASP A 210 22.26 -18.17 -7.15
CA ASP A 210 22.63 -16.82 -7.61
C ASP A 210 22.35 -15.78 -6.50
N THR A 211 23.14 -14.70 -6.45
CA THR A 211 22.94 -13.59 -5.50
C THR A 211 21.51 -13.02 -5.63
N GLY A 212 20.87 -12.76 -4.49
CA GLY A 212 19.49 -12.26 -4.41
C GLY A 212 18.41 -13.35 -4.44
N LYS A 213 18.76 -14.63 -4.62
CA LYS A 213 17.78 -15.72 -4.74
C LYS A 213 17.40 -16.38 -3.41
N PHE A 214 16.14 -16.80 -3.31
CA PHE A 214 15.63 -17.64 -2.23
C PHE A 214 16.41 -18.93 -2.06
N ILE A 215 16.87 -19.17 -0.84
CA ILE A 215 17.47 -20.44 -0.41
C ILE A 215 16.42 -21.27 0.33
N ARG A 216 15.85 -20.72 1.42
CA ARG A 216 14.92 -21.43 2.31
C ARG A 216 14.17 -20.47 3.24
N TYR A 217 13.12 -20.96 3.87
CA TYR A 217 12.60 -20.35 5.09
C TYR A 217 13.53 -20.65 6.27
N ALA A 218 13.61 -19.72 7.23
CA ALA A 218 14.47 -19.90 8.39
C ALA A 218 13.94 -20.99 9.34
N SER A 219 12.64 -20.92 9.64
CA SER A 219 11.96 -21.74 10.66
C SER A 219 10.81 -22.61 10.13
N TYR A 220 10.55 -22.57 8.82
CA TYR A 220 9.39 -23.21 8.20
C TYR A 220 9.78 -24.01 6.95
N HIS A 221 8.82 -24.72 6.39
CA HIS A 221 8.91 -25.42 5.11
C HIS A 221 7.80 -24.96 4.17
N VAL A 222 8.02 -25.18 2.87
CA VAL A 222 6.99 -24.94 1.85
C VAL A 222 5.76 -25.78 2.17
N GLY A 223 4.59 -25.14 2.19
CA GLY A 223 3.31 -25.76 2.50
C GLY A 223 2.93 -25.76 3.98
N ASP A 224 3.79 -25.29 4.89
CA ASP A 224 3.41 -25.10 6.29
C ASP A 224 2.28 -24.07 6.40
N ALA A 225 1.28 -24.33 7.24
CA ALA A 225 0.19 -23.40 7.56
C ALA A 225 0.64 -22.44 8.68
N VAL A 226 0.40 -21.15 8.47
CA VAL A 226 0.74 -20.08 9.41
C VAL A 226 -0.42 -19.09 9.55
N GLU A 227 -0.55 -18.45 10.71
CA GLU A 227 -1.55 -17.41 10.91
C GLU A 227 -1.21 -16.16 10.08
N LYS A 228 -2.24 -15.49 9.56
CA LYS A 228 -2.11 -14.16 8.95
C LYS A 228 -1.52 -13.16 9.95
N GLY A 229 -0.72 -12.22 9.46
CA GLY A 229 0.09 -11.27 10.23
C GLY A 229 1.42 -11.85 10.72
N THR A 230 1.66 -13.15 10.58
CA THR A 230 2.93 -13.77 11.00
C THR A 230 4.11 -13.17 10.24
N THR A 231 5.21 -12.90 10.94
CA THR A 231 6.49 -12.53 10.33
C THR A 231 7.28 -13.78 9.97
N ILE A 232 7.58 -13.92 8.69
CA ILE A 232 8.32 -15.05 8.12
C ILE A 232 9.73 -14.58 7.77
N GLU A 233 10.72 -15.24 8.36
CA GLU A 233 12.12 -15.01 7.99
C GLU A 233 12.50 -15.89 6.80
N VAL A 234 13.01 -15.23 5.76
CA VAL A 234 13.43 -15.82 4.50
C VAL A 234 14.94 -15.67 4.35
N VAL A 235 15.62 -16.76 4.03
CA VAL A 235 17.06 -16.79 3.80
C VAL A 235 17.34 -16.62 2.31
N ILE A 236 18.13 -15.61 1.97
CA ILE A 236 18.49 -15.22 0.60
C ILE A 236 20.00 -15.40 0.39
N ALA A 237 20.39 -15.79 -0.82
CA ALA A 237 21.79 -15.91 -1.21
C ALA A 237 22.43 -14.53 -1.39
N ASN A 238 23.60 -14.33 -0.78
CA ASN A 238 24.43 -13.15 -0.92
C ASN A 238 25.88 -13.57 -1.06
N ASN A 239 26.32 -13.81 -2.30
CA ASN A 239 27.67 -14.29 -2.61
C ASN A 239 28.66 -13.15 -2.91
N GLY A 240 28.30 -11.92 -2.54
CA GLY A 240 28.82 -10.74 -3.23
C GLY A 240 28.13 -10.57 -4.58
N SER A 241 27.97 -9.33 -4.99
CA SER A 241 27.58 -8.99 -6.35
C SER A 241 28.86 -8.81 -7.15
N ASP A 242 29.00 -9.44 -8.32
CA ASP A 242 30.04 -9.05 -9.28
C ASP A 242 29.80 -7.62 -9.78
N TYR A 243 28.64 -7.03 -9.50
CA TYR A 243 28.25 -5.69 -9.93
C TYR A 243 28.30 -4.66 -8.81
N PHE A 244 28.76 -3.46 -9.15
CA PHE A 244 28.82 -2.33 -8.24
C PHE A 244 27.43 -1.83 -7.85
N ALA A 245 27.32 -1.39 -6.59
CA ALA A 245 26.22 -0.57 -6.10
C ALA A 245 26.80 0.55 -5.23
N PRO A 246 26.24 1.78 -5.28
CA PRO A 246 26.63 2.83 -4.35
C PRO A 246 26.46 2.38 -2.90
N ILE A 247 27.43 2.72 -2.06
CA ILE A 247 27.43 2.37 -0.64
C ILE A 247 27.09 3.59 0.21
N GLU A 248 26.63 3.36 1.44
CA GLU A 248 26.48 4.44 2.40
C GLU A 248 27.86 4.88 2.90
N ILE A 249 28.17 6.18 2.75
CA ILE A 249 29.43 6.78 3.17
C ILE A 249 29.10 7.96 4.09
N GLU A 250 29.69 7.97 5.29
CA GLU A 250 29.56 9.09 6.22
C GLU A 250 30.13 10.35 5.56
N TYR A 251 29.32 11.40 5.45
CA TYR A 251 29.75 12.62 4.77
C TYR A 251 30.82 13.37 5.57
N ASP A 252 32.00 13.45 5.00
CA ASP A 252 33.18 14.13 5.54
C ASP A 252 33.68 15.30 4.66
N GLY A 253 32.92 15.64 3.62
CA GLY A 253 33.24 16.68 2.67
C GLY A 253 32.99 18.12 3.17
N PRO A 254 33.16 19.13 2.29
CA PRO A 254 32.97 20.53 2.66
C PRO A 254 31.50 20.83 2.98
N ARG A 255 31.24 21.77 3.90
CA ARG A 255 29.88 22.29 4.19
C ARG A 255 29.72 23.70 3.63
N LEU A 256 28.52 24.05 3.19
CA LEU A 256 28.28 25.39 2.63
C LEU A 256 28.45 26.46 3.72
N ASP A 257 29.27 27.47 3.45
CA ASP A 257 29.61 28.49 4.44
C ASP A 257 28.70 29.72 4.32
N SER A 258 28.22 30.17 5.48
CA SER A 258 27.46 31.41 5.67
C SER A 258 28.12 32.66 5.08
N ILE A 259 29.45 32.68 4.88
CA ILE A 259 30.13 33.82 4.25
C ILE A 259 29.61 34.11 2.82
N TYR A 260 29.03 33.11 2.15
CA TYR A 260 28.51 33.23 0.79
C TYR A 260 27.05 33.71 0.72
N LEU A 261 26.34 33.79 1.85
CA LEU A 261 24.91 34.18 1.90
C LEU A 261 24.61 35.55 1.27
N ASN A 262 25.55 36.49 1.38
CA ASN A 262 25.38 37.86 0.88
C ASN A 262 26.24 38.16 -0.35
N VAL A 263 26.83 37.12 -0.96
CA VAL A 263 27.57 37.25 -2.21
C VAL A 263 26.59 37.13 -3.36
N ASP A 264 26.70 38.01 -4.34
CA ASP A 264 25.87 37.96 -5.55
C ASP A 264 26.27 36.76 -6.41
N PRO A 265 25.34 35.83 -6.77
CA PRO A 265 25.65 34.66 -7.60
C PRO A 265 26.10 35.00 -9.03
N ILE A 266 25.80 36.19 -9.55
CA ILE A 266 26.14 36.62 -10.92
C ILE A 266 27.41 37.48 -10.94
N ASN A 267 27.52 38.45 -10.03
CA ASN A 267 28.64 39.40 -10.06
C ASN A 267 28.93 39.98 -8.65
N PRO A 268 30.00 39.52 -7.97
CA PRO A 268 31.21 38.89 -8.53
C PRO A 268 31.16 37.36 -8.72
N ARG A 269 30.00 36.72 -8.55
CA ARG A 269 29.83 35.25 -8.39
C ARG A 269 30.38 34.76 -7.05
N GLY A 270 30.19 33.47 -6.76
CA GLY A 270 30.51 32.86 -5.45
C GLY A 270 29.30 32.76 -4.51
N GLY A 271 28.28 33.57 -4.79
CA GLY A 271 26.97 33.45 -4.15
C GLY A 271 26.21 32.22 -4.59
N PHE A 272 25.10 31.96 -3.90
CA PHE A 272 24.25 30.82 -4.20
C PHE A 272 22.76 31.19 -4.16
N PHE A 273 21.94 30.32 -4.74
CA PHE A 273 20.49 30.47 -4.78
C PHE A 273 19.80 29.10 -4.75
N GLU A 274 18.58 29.06 -4.22
CA GLU A 274 17.72 27.87 -4.28
C GLU A 274 17.28 27.61 -5.73
N ALA A 275 17.33 26.35 -6.13
CA ALA A 275 16.94 25.95 -7.48
C ALA A 275 16.40 24.50 -7.46
N PRO A 276 15.08 24.31 -7.41
CA PRO A 276 14.47 22.98 -7.44
C PRO A 276 14.85 22.22 -8.71
N LEU A 277 15.04 20.90 -8.60
CA LEU A 277 15.29 20.03 -9.73
C LEU A 277 14.09 20.03 -10.69
N THR A 278 14.34 20.19 -11.98
CA THR A 278 13.32 20.00 -13.03
C THR A 278 13.53 18.73 -13.83
N GLN A 279 14.79 18.38 -14.12
CA GLN A 279 15.11 17.20 -14.92
C GLN A 279 16.55 16.72 -14.66
N CYS A 280 16.72 15.42 -14.41
CA CYS A 280 18.04 14.77 -14.48
C CYS A 280 18.46 14.60 -15.95
N VAL A 281 19.73 14.87 -16.26
CA VAL A 281 20.27 14.68 -17.62
C VAL A 281 21.23 13.49 -17.63
N ASP A 282 22.33 13.59 -16.90
CA ASP A 282 23.35 12.54 -16.75
C ASP A 282 24.02 12.67 -15.37
N GLY A 283 25.19 12.07 -15.18
CA GLY A 283 25.87 12.03 -13.89
C GLY A 283 26.49 13.37 -13.46
N ASP A 284 26.69 14.31 -14.37
CA ASP A 284 27.40 15.58 -14.09
C ASP A 284 26.69 16.82 -14.66
N THR A 285 25.48 16.62 -15.18
CA THR A 285 24.59 17.64 -15.73
C THR A 285 23.16 17.38 -15.27
N ALA A 286 22.47 18.45 -14.85
CA ALA A 286 21.04 18.43 -14.54
C ALA A 286 20.38 19.76 -14.93
N LYS A 287 19.05 19.82 -14.88
CA LYS A 287 18.28 21.04 -15.08
C LYS A 287 17.51 21.41 -13.83
N PHE A 288 17.41 22.71 -13.58
CA PHE A 288 16.78 23.26 -12.39
C PHE A 288 15.92 24.45 -12.76
N ASP A 289 14.97 24.80 -11.89
CA ASP A 289 14.16 25.99 -12.01
C ASP A 289 14.90 27.16 -11.35
N TYR A 290 15.40 28.10 -12.15
CA TYR A 290 16.17 29.23 -11.63
C TYR A 290 15.26 30.40 -11.25
N PRO A 291 15.65 31.25 -10.29
CA PRO A 291 15.02 32.54 -10.11
C PRO A 291 15.11 33.41 -11.37
N ASP A 292 14.08 34.21 -11.65
CA ASP A 292 13.98 35.09 -12.84
C ASP A 292 15.26 35.92 -13.10
N TYR A 293 15.91 36.41 -12.04
CA TYR A 293 17.10 37.25 -12.18
C TYR A 293 18.34 36.48 -12.68
N ILE A 294 18.42 35.18 -12.39
CA ILE A 294 19.44 34.28 -12.94
C ILE A 294 19.10 33.96 -14.41
N ASP A 295 17.85 33.60 -14.68
CA ASP A 295 17.38 33.24 -16.04
C ASP A 295 17.61 34.36 -17.05
N VAL A 296 17.31 35.61 -16.67
CA VAL A 296 17.51 36.79 -17.50
C VAL A 296 18.98 36.99 -17.85
N GLU A 297 19.90 36.75 -16.92
CA GLU A 297 21.33 36.92 -17.14
C GLU A 297 21.91 35.81 -18.03
N LEU A 298 21.49 34.55 -17.81
CA LEU A 298 21.98 33.41 -18.59
C LEU A 298 21.52 33.48 -20.05
N ASN A 299 20.34 34.04 -20.32
CA ASN A 299 19.75 34.16 -21.66
C ASN A 299 19.80 32.82 -22.44
N TYR A 300 19.59 31.72 -21.72
CA TYR A 300 19.69 30.35 -22.23
C TYR A 300 18.44 29.55 -21.82
N PRO A 301 17.63 29.06 -22.77
CA PRO A 301 16.33 28.46 -22.47
C PRO A 301 16.42 27.05 -21.88
N GLY A 302 17.60 26.45 -21.83
CA GLY A 302 17.75 25.04 -21.43
C GLY A 302 17.88 24.81 -19.93
N GLN A 303 18.00 25.89 -19.12
CA GLN A 303 18.14 25.87 -17.65
C GLN A 303 19.01 24.70 -17.13
N SER A 304 20.11 24.43 -17.84
CA SER A 304 20.98 23.28 -17.57
C SER A 304 22.24 23.75 -16.86
N VAL A 305 22.64 22.98 -15.85
CA VAL A 305 23.83 23.18 -15.04
C VAL A 305 24.82 22.06 -15.31
N ARG A 306 26.07 22.41 -15.59
CA ARG A 306 27.20 21.49 -15.64
C ARG A 306 27.95 21.58 -14.31
N PHE A 307 28.16 20.44 -13.68
CA PHE A 307 28.74 20.36 -12.35
C PHE A 307 30.24 20.66 -12.44
N LEU A 308 30.71 21.58 -11.61
CA LEU A 308 32.10 22.00 -11.63
C LEU A 308 33.06 20.89 -11.20
N ASN A 309 34.22 20.89 -11.85
CA ASN A 309 35.41 20.10 -11.55
C ASN A 309 35.19 18.58 -11.49
N MET A 310 34.20 18.06 -12.23
CA MET A 310 33.93 16.64 -12.36
C MET A 310 33.47 16.26 -13.76
N ASP A 311 33.77 15.03 -14.15
CA ASP A 311 33.28 14.39 -15.37
C ASP A 311 32.78 12.99 -15.02
N THR A 312 31.55 12.68 -15.40
CA THR A 312 31.02 11.32 -15.39
C THR A 312 31.14 10.73 -16.79
N GLN A 313 31.16 9.40 -16.88
CA GLN A 313 31.07 8.69 -18.15
C GLN A 313 29.74 9.01 -18.84
N GLU A 314 29.75 9.06 -20.17
CA GLU A 314 28.63 9.60 -20.96
C GLU A 314 27.42 8.63 -21.04
N THR A 315 26.20 9.17 -21.12
CA THR A 315 24.95 8.38 -21.23
C THR A 315 24.07 8.73 -22.42
N TYR A 316 24.54 9.58 -23.35
CA TYR A 316 23.73 9.99 -24.49
C TYR A 316 23.69 8.89 -25.58
N THR A 317 22.59 8.85 -26.32
CA THR A 317 22.37 7.83 -27.35
C THR A 317 23.46 7.81 -28.42
N GLY A 318 24.15 6.69 -28.55
CA GLY A 318 25.23 6.47 -29.52
C GLY A 318 26.61 6.94 -29.06
N GLY A 319 26.78 7.27 -27.79
CA GLY A 319 28.06 7.53 -27.15
C GLY A 319 28.06 7.16 -25.67
N GLU A 320 27.26 6.16 -25.30
CA GLU A 320 27.22 5.61 -23.95
C GLU A 320 28.56 4.97 -23.59
N GLU A 321 29.02 5.23 -22.37
CA GLU A 321 30.25 4.70 -21.79
C GLU A 321 29.93 3.86 -20.54
N GLU A 322 30.74 2.83 -20.30
CA GLU A 322 30.70 2.04 -19.08
C GLU A 322 30.77 2.98 -17.87
N TRP A 323 29.97 2.73 -16.82
CA TRP A 323 29.82 3.57 -15.63
C TRP A 323 28.99 4.85 -15.80
N GLY A 324 28.58 5.20 -17.01
CA GLY A 324 27.76 6.41 -17.23
C GLY A 324 26.39 6.29 -16.55
N LYS A 325 25.75 5.12 -16.67
CA LYS A 325 24.42 4.91 -16.10
C LYS A 325 24.40 4.81 -14.57
N PRO A 326 25.34 4.11 -13.90
CA PRO A 326 25.52 4.22 -12.46
C PRO A 326 25.69 5.66 -11.96
N GLY A 327 26.54 6.45 -12.62
CA GLY A 327 26.74 7.86 -12.28
C GLY A 327 25.47 8.69 -12.43
N SER A 328 24.78 8.55 -13.57
CA SER A 328 23.50 9.22 -13.84
C SER A 328 22.42 8.86 -12.81
N ASN A 329 22.28 7.59 -12.46
CA ASN A 329 21.28 7.15 -11.49
C ASN A 329 21.59 7.69 -10.09
N TYR A 330 22.83 7.55 -9.61
CA TYR A 330 23.21 8.06 -8.28
C TYR A 330 23.00 9.56 -8.16
N THR A 331 23.45 10.34 -9.15
CA THR A 331 23.23 11.79 -9.19
C THR A 331 21.74 12.13 -9.16
N CYS A 332 20.94 11.42 -9.98
CA CYS A 332 19.51 11.67 -10.05
C CYS A 332 18.79 11.31 -8.74
N ASP A 333 19.13 10.17 -8.12
CA ASP A 333 18.55 9.73 -6.85
C ASP A 333 18.82 10.76 -5.76
N GLN A 334 20.09 11.23 -5.63
CA GLN A 334 20.45 12.25 -4.64
C GLN A 334 19.74 13.59 -4.86
N LEU A 335 19.50 13.99 -6.12
CA LEU A 335 18.79 15.23 -6.42
C LEU A 335 17.27 15.10 -6.22
N GLN A 336 16.69 13.95 -6.55
CA GLN A 336 15.25 13.72 -6.43
C GLN A 336 14.81 13.55 -4.96
N SER A 337 15.66 12.96 -4.13
CA SER A 337 15.37 12.76 -2.71
C SER A 337 15.78 13.95 -1.82
N ALA A 338 16.50 14.93 -2.35
CA ALA A 338 16.96 16.08 -1.57
C ALA A 338 15.79 16.90 -1.02
N GLU A 339 15.84 17.23 0.28
CA GLU A 339 14.88 18.14 0.93
C GLU A 339 15.02 19.58 0.39
N SER A 340 16.24 19.96 0.01
CA SER A 340 16.53 21.27 -0.58
C SER A 340 17.76 21.18 -1.49
N ILE A 341 17.77 22.01 -2.53
CA ILE A 341 18.86 22.12 -3.50
C ILE A 341 19.25 23.58 -3.68
N ILE A 342 20.54 23.84 -3.54
CA ILE A 342 21.16 25.15 -3.78
C ILE A 342 22.25 25.01 -4.85
N ILE A 343 22.29 26.01 -5.72
CA ILE A 343 23.32 26.16 -6.75
C ILE A 343 24.25 27.29 -6.35
N GLN A 344 25.56 27.00 -6.28
CA GLN A 344 26.59 28.00 -6.01
C GLN A 344 27.47 28.22 -7.25
N THR A 345 27.57 29.46 -7.71
CA THR A 345 28.49 29.83 -8.80
C THR A 345 29.90 30.00 -8.27
N ASP A 346 30.90 29.94 -9.16
CA ASP A 346 32.30 30.11 -8.77
C ASP A 346 32.82 31.53 -9.12
N PRO A 347 33.44 32.27 -8.18
CA PRO A 347 33.99 33.59 -8.45
C PRO A 347 35.13 33.54 -9.48
N ASP A 348 35.90 32.46 -9.50
CA ASP A 348 37.14 32.33 -10.25
C ASP A 348 36.98 31.62 -11.61
N ASP A 349 35.75 31.29 -12.00
CA ASP A 349 35.40 30.73 -13.32
C ASP A 349 34.38 31.60 -14.08
N ASN A 350 34.08 31.22 -15.32
CA ASN A 350 33.00 31.76 -16.12
C ASN A 350 31.64 31.35 -15.54
N LEU A 351 30.63 32.21 -15.73
CA LEU A 351 29.26 31.89 -15.34
C LEU A 351 28.71 30.71 -16.17
N THR A 352 29.08 30.61 -17.44
CA THR A 352 28.60 29.57 -18.36
C THR A 352 29.73 28.89 -19.11
N GLY A 353 29.51 27.62 -19.45
CA GLY A 353 30.39 26.85 -20.30
C GLY A 353 30.12 27.06 -21.80
N ASN A 354 30.88 26.35 -22.66
CA ASN A 354 30.82 26.49 -24.13
C ASN A 354 29.45 26.23 -24.78
N HIS A 355 28.50 25.65 -24.04
CA HIS A 355 27.15 25.32 -24.51
C HIS A 355 26.06 26.16 -23.83
N GLY A 356 26.42 27.23 -23.11
CA GLY A 356 25.48 28.10 -22.40
C GLY A 356 24.94 27.52 -21.09
N ARG A 357 25.35 26.30 -20.72
CA ARG A 357 25.06 25.70 -19.41
C ARG A 357 25.69 26.53 -18.29
N LEU A 358 24.95 26.74 -17.21
CA LEU A 358 25.48 27.34 -15.99
C LEU A 358 26.57 26.43 -15.42
N LEU A 359 27.70 27.00 -15.00
CA LEU A 359 28.77 26.26 -14.31
C LEU A 359 28.60 26.45 -12.81
N SER A 360 28.40 25.39 -12.04
CA SER A 360 28.15 25.53 -10.60
C SER A 360 28.50 24.30 -9.75
N TRP A 361 28.65 24.57 -8.46
CA TRP A 361 28.69 23.59 -7.37
C TRP A 361 27.27 23.31 -6.89
N ILE A 362 26.95 22.04 -6.67
CA ILE A 362 25.59 21.62 -6.32
C ILE A 362 25.56 21.19 -4.87
N TRP A 363 24.70 21.85 -4.10
CA TRP A 363 24.54 21.64 -2.67
C TRP A 363 23.17 21.05 -2.40
N ILE A 364 23.12 19.98 -1.62
CA ILE A 364 21.87 19.32 -1.25
C ILE A 364 21.74 19.20 0.26
N VAL A 365 20.52 19.25 0.76
CA VAL A 365 20.17 18.70 2.07
C VAL A 365 19.64 17.28 1.84
N PRO A 366 20.32 16.23 2.34
CA PRO A 366 19.88 14.85 2.15
C PRO A 366 18.50 14.58 2.77
N GLU A 367 17.76 13.65 2.18
CA GLU A 367 16.48 13.15 2.70
C GLU A 367 16.58 12.79 4.19
N GLY A 368 15.57 13.18 4.97
CA GLY A 368 15.51 12.83 6.39
C GLY A 368 16.49 13.59 7.29
N THR A 369 17.19 14.59 6.78
CA THR A 369 17.98 15.51 7.61
C THR A 369 17.04 16.26 8.56
N GLU A 370 17.21 16.09 9.87
CA GLU A 370 16.35 16.76 10.85
C GLU A 370 16.60 18.29 10.87
N LEU A 371 15.51 19.06 11.01
CA LEU A 371 15.61 20.49 11.31
C LEU A 371 16.25 20.69 12.69
N LYS A 372 17.16 21.66 12.78
CA LYS A 372 17.72 22.04 14.08
C LYS A 372 16.62 22.64 14.96
N SER A 373 16.61 22.25 16.24
CA SER A 373 15.58 22.68 17.19
C SER A 373 15.42 24.21 17.23
N GLY A 374 14.24 24.68 16.82
CA GLY A 374 13.89 26.10 16.82
C GLY A 374 14.14 26.82 15.50
N GLU A 375 14.68 26.14 14.49
CA GLU A 375 14.78 26.62 13.12
C GLU A 375 13.54 26.23 12.31
N ALA A 376 13.09 27.13 11.43
CA ALA A 376 11.95 26.89 10.55
C ALA A 376 12.34 26.17 9.26
N ASP A 377 13.60 26.29 8.85
CA ASP A 377 14.19 25.77 7.61
C ASP A 377 15.57 25.18 7.89
N HIS A 378 16.14 24.45 6.93
CA HIS A 378 17.48 23.89 7.04
C HIS A 378 18.55 24.99 7.14
N THR A 379 19.54 24.78 8.00
CA THR A 379 20.65 25.72 8.17
C THR A 379 21.75 25.48 7.13
N ILE A 380 22.51 26.53 6.81
CA ILE A 380 23.48 26.51 5.71
C ILE A 380 24.54 25.40 5.83
N ASP A 381 24.93 25.07 7.06
CA ASP A 381 25.92 24.04 7.38
C ASP A 381 25.38 22.61 7.26
N GLN A 382 24.08 22.43 7.00
CA GLN A 382 23.46 21.12 6.70
C GLN A 382 23.58 20.74 5.21
N TYR A 383 23.95 21.69 4.35
CA TYR A 383 24.15 21.40 2.93
C TYR A 383 25.45 20.64 2.72
N GLU A 384 25.38 19.57 1.93
CA GLU A 384 26.51 18.78 1.47
C GLU A 384 26.72 18.93 -0.03
N LEU A 385 27.99 18.90 -0.44
CA LEU A 385 28.41 19.08 -1.82
C LEU A 385 28.16 17.79 -2.60
N LEU A 386 27.16 17.78 -3.48
CA LEU A 386 26.82 16.61 -4.28
C LEU A 386 27.98 16.20 -5.21
N ASN A 387 28.71 17.15 -5.79
CA ASN A 387 29.90 16.86 -6.61
C ASN A 387 30.88 15.94 -5.87
N TYR A 388 31.11 16.23 -4.58
CA TYR A 388 32.00 15.44 -3.71
C TYR A 388 31.43 14.03 -3.49
N LYS A 389 30.13 13.92 -3.20
CA LYS A 389 29.48 12.61 -2.98
C LYS A 389 29.56 11.71 -4.21
N ILE A 390 29.41 12.26 -5.42
CA ILE A 390 29.51 11.48 -6.66
C ILE A 390 30.96 10.99 -6.87
N MET A 391 31.95 11.85 -6.63
CA MET A 391 33.37 11.46 -6.67
C MET A 391 33.70 10.35 -5.68
N GLN A 392 33.17 10.44 -4.46
CA GLN A 392 33.50 9.54 -3.37
C GLN A 392 33.00 8.10 -3.64
N GLN A 393 31.94 7.96 -4.44
CA GLN A 393 31.46 6.66 -4.92
C GLN A 393 32.29 6.08 -6.07
N GLY A 394 33.26 6.81 -6.60
CA GLY A 394 34.02 6.40 -7.79
C GLY A 394 33.23 6.46 -9.08
N LEU A 395 32.18 7.31 -9.14
CA LEU A 395 31.30 7.42 -10.31
C LEU A 395 31.70 8.54 -11.27
N ALA A 396 32.77 9.27 -10.96
CA ALA A 396 33.27 10.39 -11.72
C ALA A 396 34.78 10.55 -11.53
N GLU A 397 35.43 11.38 -12.35
CA GLU A 397 36.83 11.78 -12.19
C GLU A 397 37.02 13.31 -12.16
N VAL A 398 38.10 13.77 -11.52
CA VAL A 398 38.41 15.20 -11.44
C VAL A 398 38.87 15.70 -12.81
N LYS A 399 38.11 16.63 -13.40
CA LYS A 399 38.36 17.17 -14.74
C LYS A 399 37.92 18.64 -14.84
N TYR A 400 38.26 19.29 -15.96
CA TYR A 400 37.83 20.66 -16.31
C TYR A 400 38.18 21.76 -15.29
N LEU A 401 39.42 21.74 -14.77
CA LEU A 401 39.91 22.71 -13.78
C LEU A 401 40.24 24.10 -14.38
N PHE A 402 39.25 24.77 -14.99
CA PHE A 402 39.43 26.03 -15.72
C PHE A 402 39.40 27.30 -14.85
N GLY A 403 39.93 27.23 -13.63
CA GLY A 403 39.93 28.34 -12.68
C GLY A 403 38.91 28.22 -11.56
N ALA A 404 37.87 27.39 -11.75
CA ALA A 404 36.92 27.04 -10.68
C ALA A 404 37.57 26.32 -9.49
N GLY A 405 36.89 26.42 -8.35
CA GLY A 405 37.15 25.63 -7.17
C GLY A 405 38.34 26.09 -6.37
N GLN A 406 38.63 27.40 -6.41
CA GLN A 406 39.56 28.08 -5.49
C GLN A 406 38.86 28.54 -4.20
N ILE A 407 37.52 28.47 -4.17
CA ILE A 407 36.72 28.60 -2.95
C ILE A 407 37.26 27.65 -1.88
N THR A 408 37.53 28.17 -0.69
CA THR A 408 38.10 27.39 0.42
C THR A 408 37.07 27.06 1.48
N ASN A 409 37.11 25.82 1.97
CA ASN A 409 36.39 25.34 3.13
C ASN A 409 37.33 24.46 3.98
N ASP A 410 37.40 24.75 5.28
CA ASP A 410 38.30 24.09 6.23
C ASP A 410 39.77 24.01 5.75
N GLY A 411 40.27 25.13 5.22
CA GLY A 411 41.67 25.25 4.78
C GLY A 411 42.03 24.50 3.49
N LYS A 412 41.05 23.89 2.82
CA LYS A 412 41.20 23.26 1.50
C LYS A 412 40.30 23.95 0.49
N THR A 413 40.73 24.02 -0.75
CA THR A 413 39.90 24.44 -1.87
C THR A 413 38.87 23.35 -2.22
N TYR A 414 37.74 23.70 -2.85
CA TYR A 414 36.80 22.69 -3.33
C TYR A 414 37.45 21.70 -4.29
N THR A 415 38.40 22.15 -5.12
CA THR A 415 39.17 21.23 -5.98
C THR A 415 40.00 20.23 -5.17
N GLU A 416 40.63 20.66 -4.08
CA GLU A 416 41.36 19.74 -3.18
C GLU A 416 40.42 18.74 -2.49
N TRP A 417 39.20 19.15 -2.17
CA TRP A 417 38.15 18.23 -1.69
C TRP A 417 37.75 17.21 -2.76
N MET A 418 37.60 17.63 -4.02
CA MET A 418 37.29 16.71 -5.14
C MET A 418 38.39 15.65 -5.33
N TYR A 419 39.66 16.06 -5.28
CA TYR A 419 40.77 15.10 -5.32
C TYR A 419 40.79 14.15 -4.12
N GLN A 420 40.36 14.59 -2.93
CA GLN A 420 40.25 13.72 -1.77
C GLN A 420 39.16 12.66 -1.94
N ALA A 421 37.99 13.05 -2.44
CA ALA A 421 36.93 12.09 -2.75
C ALA A 421 37.36 11.08 -3.82
N GLU A 422 38.03 11.55 -4.89
CA GLU A 422 38.52 10.65 -5.94
C GLU A 422 39.59 9.68 -5.42
N ASN A 423 40.53 10.16 -4.59
CA ASN A 423 41.53 9.30 -3.96
C ASN A 423 40.89 8.29 -3.01
N TYR A 424 39.88 8.70 -2.23
CA TYR A 424 39.12 7.79 -1.39
C TYR A 424 38.49 6.66 -2.22
N ALA A 425 37.85 7.00 -3.35
CA ALA A 425 37.25 5.99 -4.22
C ALA A 425 38.28 5.01 -4.80
N LYS A 426 39.45 5.50 -5.19
CA LYS A 426 40.57 4.68 -5.68
C LYS A 426 41.19 3.80 -4.59
N GLU A 427 41.34 4.32 -3.37
CA GLU A 427 41.93 3.58 -2.24
C GLU A 427 41.00 2.50 -1.68
N ASN A 428 39.69 2.63 -1.92
CA ASN A 428 38.67 1.69 -1.46
C ASN A 428 38.06 0.85 -2.60
N ASP A 429 38.68 0.86 -3.79
CA ASP A 429 38.22 0.11 -4.96
C ASP A 429 36.71 0.30 -5.22
N LEU A 430 36.27 1.55 -5.43
CA LEU A 430 34.86 1.90 -5.64
C LEU A 430 34.56 2.34 -7.08
N GLY A 431 33.33 2.08 -7.53
CA GLY A 431 32.80 2.50 -8.83
C GLY A 431 33.71 2.07 -9.98
N GLN A 432 34.04 3.01 -10.86
CA GLN A 432 34.92 2.78 -12.02
C GLN A 432 36.37 2.43 -11.65
N TRP A 433 36.73 2.52 -10.36
CA TRP A 433 38.04 2.14 -9.83
C TRP A 433 38.06 0.75 -9.19
N SER A 434 36.91 0.07 -9.13
CA SER A 434 36.75 -1.26 -8.52
C SER A 434 37.00 -2.41 -9.51
N ASP A 435 37.13 -3.63 -9.00
CA ASP A 435 37.04 -4.86 -9.80
C ASP A 435 35.58 -5.30 -10.05
N LEU A 436 34.59 -4.56 -9.52
CA LEU A 436 33.17 -4.82 -9.77
C LEU A 436 32.76 -4.30 -11.15
N LEU A 437 31.69 -4.86 -11.68
CA LEU A 437 31.12 -4.58 -12.99
C LEU A 437 30.02 -3.53 -12.91
N ASP A 438 29.82 -2.75 -13.97
CA ASP A 438 28.66 -1.89 -14.16
C ASP A 438 27.40 -2.76 -14.38
N PRO A 439 26.37 -2.67 -13.51
CA PRO A 439 25.12 -3.43 -13.66
C PRO A 439 24.31 -3.08 -14.91
N TYR A 440 24.65 -2.00 -15.61
CA TYR A 440 23.97 -1.51 -16.81
C TYR A 440 24.77 -1.73 -18.10
N TRP A 441 25.86 -2.53 -18.06
CA TRP A 441 26.71 -2.82 -19.22
C TRP A 441 26.66 -4.30 -19.62
N ASP A 442 26.49 -4.58 -20.92
CA ASP A 442 26.60 -5.94 -21.50
C ASP A 442 28.05 -6.20 -21.92
N TYR A 443 28.86 -6.73 -21.00
CA TYR A 443 30.26 -7.07 -21.24
C TYR A 443 30.50 -8.13 -22.34
N ASN A 444 29.47 -8.87 -22.78
CA ASN A 444 29.64 -9.81 -23.89
C ASN A 444 29.61 -9.10 -25.25
N LYS A 445 28.95 -7.95 -25.32
CA LYS A 445 28.74 -7.20 -26.55
C LYS A 445 29.39 -5.82 -26.53
N ASP A 446 29.86 -5.38 -25.37
CA ASP A 446 30.45 -4.07 -25.15
C ASP A 446 29.45 -2.96 -25.49
N GLU A 447 28.23 -3.05 -24.94
CA GLU A 447 27.13 -2.11 -25.18
C GLU A 447 26.28 -1.90 -23.91
N PRO A 448 25.59 -0.75 -23.76
CA PRO A 448 24.67 -0.51 -22.64
C PRO A 448 23.44 -1.42 -22.67
N LEU A 449 22.88 -1.74 -21.50
CA LEU A 449 21.66 -2.55 -21.34
C LEU A 449 20.34 -1.77 -21.45
N PHE A 450 20.38 -0.46 -21.68
CA PHE A 450 19.25 0.47 -21.58
C PHE A 450 18.88 1.18 -22.87
#